data_AF-A0A2W4A981-F1
#
_entry.id   AF-A0A2W4A981-F1
#
_cell.length_a   1.000
_cell.length_b   1.000
_cell.length_c   1.000
_cell.angle_alpha   90.00
_cell.angle_beta   90.00
_cell.angle_gamma   90.00
#
_symmetry.space_group_name_H-M   'P 1'
#
loop_
_entity.id
_entity.type
_entity.pdbx_description
1 polymer ?
#
loop_
_entity_poly.entity_id
_entity_poly.type
_entity_poly.pdbx_seq_one_letter_code
_entity_poly.pdbx_strand_id
1 'polypeptide(L)'
;MLEKTYGDFKRNGLGKKTYTQRGSHEFTSGDPYWALHWVNYTVSYVQRSNGGYAYTVTVSDIYDFAWGNYNNIVVGFGNNYCFAMQSLRLIKPFNISIVYTG
;
A
#
# COMPACT_ATOMS: atom_id res chain seq x y z
N MET A 1 6.29 -6.19 -5.18
CA MET A 1 6.67 -5.45 -3.95
C MET A 1 7.29 -6.35 -2.88
N LEU A 2 6.54 -7.34 -2.36
CA LEU A 2 6.97 -8.18 -1.23
C LEU A 2 8.22 -9.04 -1.49
N GLU A 3 8.38 -9.54 -2.72
CA GLU A 3 9.58 -10.31 -3.09
C GLU A 3 10.84 -9.45 -3.08
N LYS A 4 10.75 -8.20 -3.54
CA LYS A 4 11.85 -7.23 -3.52
C LYS A 4 12.25 -6.89 -2.08
N THR A 5 11.26 -6.67 -1.20
CA THR A 5 11.52 -6.37 0.22
C THR A 5 12.14 -7.54 0.96
N TYR A 6 11.67 -8.75 0.67
CA TYR A 6 12.24 -9.96 1.27
C TYR A 6 13.67 -10.24 0.80
N GLY A 7 13.96 -10.03 -0.50
CA GLY A 7 15.32 -10.13 -1.03
C GLY A 7 16.28 -9.11 -0.44
N ASP A 8 15.81 -7.90 -0.15
CA ASP A 8 16.60 -6.87 0.56
C ASP A 8 16.87 -7.27 2.02
N PHE A 9 15.85 -7.73 2.74
CA PHE A 9 16.02 -8.26 4.09
C PHE A 9 17.05 -9.40 4.15
N LYS A 10 17.03 -10.34 3.20
CA LYS A 10 18.01 -11.43 3.14
C LYS A 10 19.45 -10.93 2.99
N ARG A 11 19.66 -9.84 2.24
CA ARG A 11 21.00 -9.29 2.00
C ARG A 11 21.47 -8.40 3.14
N ASN A 12 20.58 -7.58 3.69
CA ASN A 12 20.95 -6.44 4.52
C ASN A 12 20.36 -6.49 5.94
N GLY A 13 19.40 -7.36 6.20
CA GLY A 13 18.61 -7.42 7.43
C GLY A 13 18.85 -8.65 8.31
N LEU A 14 19.35 -9.75 7.75
CA LEU A 14 19.68 -10.95 8.54
C LEU A 14 20.74 -10.64 9.60
N GLY A 15 20.53 -11.17 10.80
CA GLY A 15 21.40 -10.97 11.97
C GLY A 15 21.11 -9.70 12.76
N LYS A 16 20.22 -8.82 12.26
CA LYS A 16 19.80 -7.62 12.99
C LYS A 16 18.59 -7.91 13.85
N LYS A 17 18.57 -7.37 15.07
CA LYS A 17 17.41 -7.48 15.97
C LYS A 17 16.14 -6.86 15.38
N THR A 18 16.30 -5.78 14.63
CA THR A 18 15.22 -5.11 13.91
C THR A 18 15.73 -4.62 12.57
N TYR A 19 14.91 -4.76 11.53
CA TYR A 19 15.18 -4.24 10.20
C TYR A 19 13.90 -3.71 9.58
N THR A 20 13.93 -2.47 9.09
CA THR A 20 12.76 -1.84 8.48
C THR A 20 13.13 -1.28 7.12
N GLN A 21 12.30 -1.57 6.14
CA GLN A 21 12.34 -1.03 4.80
C GLN A 21 11.09 -0.20 4.54
N ARG A 22 11.24 0.90 3.80
CA ARG A 22 10.15 1.72 3.31
C ARG A 22 10.30 1.96 1.82
N GLY A 23 9.19 2.21 1.15
CA GLY A 23 9.19 2.61 -0.25
C GLY A 23 7.78 2.90 -0.74
N SER A 24 7.67 3.17 -2.03
CA SER A 24 6.40 3.28 -2.73
C SER A 24 6.26 2.22 -3.80
N HIS A 25 5.02 1.88 -4.13
CA HIS A 25 4.70 0.96 -5.21
C HIS A 25 3.49 1.47 -5.98
N GLU A 26 3.65 1.55 -7.29
CA GLU A 26 2.57 1.76 -8.23
C GLU A 26 2.05 0.40 -8.69
N PHE A 27 0.78 0.12 -8.44
CA PHE A 27 0.11 -0.98 -9.11
C PHE A 27 -0.18 -0.54 -10.54
N THR A 28 -0.03 -1.42 -11.53
CA THR A 28 -0.22 -1.04 -12.94
C THR A 28 -1.41 -1.73 -13.59
N SER A 29 -2.10 -2.62 -12.87
CA SER A 29 -3.27 -3.36 -13.38
C SER A 29 -4.12 -3.98 -12.26
N GLY A 30 -5.37 -4.34 -12.58
CA GLY A 30 -6.29 -5.09 -11.70
C GLY A 30 -6.98 -4.24 -10.62
N ASP A 31 -7.68 -4.91 -9.70
CA ASP A 31 -8.40 -4.24 -8.60
C ASP A 31 -7.52 -3.29 -7.77
N PRO A 32 -6.25 -3.64 -7.45
CA PRO A 32 -5.37 -2.74 -6.70
C PRO A 32 -4.99 -1.48 -7.49
N TYR A 33 -4.92 -1.52 -8.82
CA TYR A 33 -4.69 -0.30 -9.62
C TYR A 33 -5.87 0.67 -9.51
N TRP A 34 -7.09 0.15 -9.40
CA TRP A 34 -8.29 0.98 -9.32
C TRP A 34 -8.52 1.58 -7.93
N ALA A 35 -8.16 0.85 -6.87
CA ALA A 35 -8.44 1.23 -5.49
C ALA A 35 -7.22 1.70 -4.70
N LEU A 36 -6.00 1.35 -5.14
CA LEU A 36 -4.74 1.56 -4.39
C LEU A 36 -3.60 1.91 -5.37
N HIS A 37 -3.83 2.80 -6.34
CA HIS A 37 -2.91 3.00 -7.47
C HIS A 37 -1.46 3.25 -7.02
N TRP A 38 -1.26 4.16 -6.07
CA TRP A 38 0.07 4.57 -5.62
C TRP A 38 0.18 4.49 -4.10
N VAL A 39 0.75 3.40 -3.61
CA VAL A 39 0.84 3.14 -2.17
C VAL A 39 2.22 3.39 -1.62
N ASN A 40 2.27 3.90 -0.39
CA ASN A 40 3.46 3.83 0.44
C ASN A 40 3.43 2.55 1.26
N TYR A 41 4.56 1.85 1.36
CA TYR A 41 4.67 0.64 2.16
C TYR A 41 5.83 0.72 3.16
N THR A 42 5.65 0.01 4.28
CA THR A 42 6.69 -0.26 5.27
C THR A 42 6.69 -1.74 5.57
N VAL A 43 7.86 -2.37 5.52
CA VAL A 43 8.05 -3.76 5.95
C VAL A 43 9.05 -3.77 7.09
N SER A 44 8.64 -4.29 8.24
CA SER A 44 9.48 -4.41 9.43
C SER A 44 9.68 -5.87 9.78
N TYR A 45 10.91 -6.23 10.09
CA TYR A 45 11.32 -7.54 10.57
C TYR A 45 11.87 -7.40 11.98
N VAL A 46 11.42 -8.24 12.90
CA VAL A 46 11.89 -8.27 14.28
C VAL A 46 12.32 -9.69 14.63
N GLN A 47 13.56 -9.84 15.08
CA GLN A 47 14.08 -11.12 15.49
C GLN A 47 13.37 -11.62 16.76
N ARG A 48 12.88 -12.85 16.72
CA ARG A 48 12.29 -13.56 17.86
C ARG A 48 13.38 -14.26 18.66
N SER A 49 13.11 -14.55 19.92
CA SER A 49 14.04 -15.26 20.82
C SER A 49 14.44 -16.65 20.32
N ASN A 50 13.61 -17.27 19.48
CA ASN A 50 13.88 -18.56 18.84
C ASN A 50 14.77 -18.47 17.58
N GLY A 51 15.32 -17.30 17.28
CA GLY A 51 16.18 -17.08 16.10
C GLY A 51 15.42 -16.84 14.79
N GLY A 52 14.09 -17.02 14.77
CA GLY A 52 13.24 -16.64 13.64
C GLY A 52 12.96 -15.14 13.59
N TYR A 53 12.20 -14.70 12.58
CA TYR A 53 11.78 -13.30 12.43
C TYR A 53 10.27 -13.19 12.35
N ALA A 54 9.68 -12.29 13.13
CA ALA A 54 8.34 -11.77 12.86
C ALA A 54 8.43 -10.72 11.77
N TYR A 55 7.39 -10.58 10.97
CA TYR A 55 7.33 -9.47 10.02
C TYR A 55 5.97 -8.78 10.02
N THR A 56 6.01 -7.47 9.83
CA THR A 56 4.83 -6.61 9.70
C THR A 56 4.95 -5.83 8.41
N VAL A 57 3.93 -5.94 7.55
CA VAL A 57 3.77 -5.15 6.34
C VAL A 57 2.66 -4.15 6.58
N THR A 58 2.95 -2.87 6.39
CA THR A 58 1.96 -1.79 6.36
C THR A 58 1.94 -1.22 4.95
N VAL A 59 0.76 -1.11 4.36
CA VAL A 59 0.52 -0.42 3.08
C VAL A 59 -0.47 0.70 3.35
N SER A 60 -0.13 1.92 2.93
CA SER A 60 -0.93 3.11 3.14
C SER A 60 -1.18 3.86 1.84
N ASP A 61 -2.40 4.33 1.66
CA ASP A 61 -2.82 5.18 0.55
C ASP A 61 -3.77 6.30 1.04
N ILE A 62 -3.84 7.40 0.29
CA ILE A 62 -4.84 8.45 0.47
C ILE A 62 -5.77 8.36 -0.73
N TYR A 63 -7.00 7.91 -0.50
CA TYR A 63 -7.97 7.81 -1.58
C TYR A 63 -8.64 9.18 -1.82
N ASP A 64 -8.20 9.87 -2.87
CA ASP A 64 -8.67 11.20 -3.31
C ASP A 64 -9.59 11.14 -4.54
N PHE A 65 -9.96 9.93 -4.97
CA PHE A 65 -10.79 9.65 -6.15
C PHE A 65 -10.32 10.39 -7.42
N ALA A 66 -9.02 10.62 -7.60
CA ALA A 66 -8.50 11.41 -8.72
C ALA A 66 -9.18 11.09 -10.07
N TRP A 67 -9.54 12.14 -10.81
CA TRP A 67 -10.17 12.00 -12.13
C TRP A 67 -9.25 11.23 -13.07
N GLY A 68 -9.72 10.07 -13.56
CA GLY A 68 -8.90 9.17 -14.35
C GLY A 68 -9.72 8.34 -15.34
N ASN A 69 -9.13 8.06 -16.50
CA ASN A 69 -9.69 7.13 -17.48
C ASN A 69 -9.42 5.70 -17.02
N TYR A 70 -10.26 5.21 -16.11
CA TYR A 70 -10.28 3.79 -15.76
C TYR A 70 -10.87 2.99 -16.94
N ASN A 71 -10.19 1.94 -17.37
CA ASN A 71 -10.67 1.06 -18.47
C ASN A 71 -11.96 0.29 -18.15
N ASN A 72 -12.50 0.43 -16.93
CA ASN A 72 -13.77 -0.11 -16.51
C ASN A 72 -14.78 1.04 -16.30
N ILE A 73 -15.86 1.02 -17.09
CA ILE A 73 -16.86 2.10 -17.15
C ILE A 73 -17.56 2.34 -15.80
N VAL A 74 -17.77 1.27 -15.01
CA VAL A 74 -18.42 1.34 -13.69
C VAL A 74 -17.48 1.95 -12.66
N VAL A 75 -16.21 1.55 -12.70
CA VAL A 75 -15.16 2.10 -11.84
C VAL A 75 -14.92 3.58 -12.17
N GLY A 76 -14.88 3.94 -13.46
CA GLY A 76 -14.76 5.32 -13.92
C GLY A 76 -15.94 6.19 -13.48
N PHE A 77 -17.17 5.69 -13.59
CA PHE A 77 -18.36 6.41 -13.12
C PHE A 77 -18.34 6.62 -11.60
N GLY A 78 -18.02 5.58 -10.82
CA GLY A 78 -17.94 5.66 -9.37
C GLY A 78 -16.86 6.62 -8.87
N ASN A 79 -15.65 6.55 -9.44
CA ASN A 79 -14.57 7.46 -9.08
C ASN A 79 -14.87 8.91 -9.47
N ASN A 80 -15.40 9.16 -10.68
CA ASN A 80 -15.76 10.52 -11.10
C ASN A 80 -16.88 11.12 -10.24
N TYR A 81 -17.86 10.31 -9.83
CA TYR A 81 -18.91 10.75 -8.91
C TYR A 81 -18.33 11.16 -7.56
N CYS A 82 -17.50 10.32 -6.95
CA CYS A 82 -16.89 10.62 -5.67
C CYS A 82 -15.88 11.77 -5.74
N PHE A 83 -15.13 11.93 -6.84
CA PHE A 83 -14.29 13.09 -7.10
C PHE A 83 -15.10 14.39 -7.14
N ALA A 84 -16.24 14.38 -7.82
CA ALA A 84 -17.15 15.52 -7.85
C ALA A 84 -17.71 15.82 -6.45
N MET A 85 -18.08 14.79 -5.68
CA MET A 85 -18.55 14.96 -4.29
C MET A 85 -17.45 15.48 -3.35
N GLN A 86 -16.18 15.09 -3.55
CA GLN A 86 -15.04 15.67 -2.83
C GLN A 86 -14.79 17.13 -3.21
N SER A 87 -14.87 17.46 -4.50
CA SER A 87 -14.74 18.84 -5.01
C SER A 87 -15.83 19.76 -4.46
N LEU A 88 -17.04 19.23 -4.26
CA LEU A 88 -18.16 19.89 -3.61
C LEU A 88 -18.07 19.89 -2.06
N ARG A 89 -16.99 19.32 -1.49
CA ARG A 89 -16.75 19.17 -0.04
C ARG A 89 -17.80 18.35 0.71
N LEU A 90 -18.57 17.53 0.01
CA LEU A 90 -19.61 16.67 0.57
C LEU A 90 -19.03 15.39 1.20
N ILE A 91 -17.90 14.93 0.68
CA ILE A 91 -17.10 13.83 1.26
C ILE A 91 -15.63 14.27 1.34
N LYS A 92 -14.84 13.67 2.23
CA LYS A 92 -13.41 13.98 2.42
C LYS A 92 -12.55 12.80 1.94
N PRO A 93 -11.28 13.05 1.55
CA PRO A 93 -10.30 11.98 1.38
C PRO A 93 -10.19 11.16 2.66
N PHE A 94 -10.01 9.86 2.51
CA PHE A 94 -9.81 8.96 3.64
C PHE A 94 -8.53 8.16 3.46
N ASN A 95 -7.84 7.95 4.58
CA ASN A 95 -6.61 7.18 4.61
C ASN A 95 -6.97 5.69 4.67
N ILE A 96 -6.40 4.92 3.76
CA ILE A 96 -6.45 3.46 3.81
C ILE A 96 -5.13 2.99 4.41
N SER A 97 -5.21 2.11 5.42
CA SER A 97 -4.05 1.45 6.00
C SER A 97 -4.33 -0.04 6.12
N ILE A 98 -3.55 -0.84 5.40
CA ILE A 98 -3.64 -2.29 5.41
C ILE A 98 -2.41 -2.81 6.16
N VAL A 99 -2.64 -3.53 7.25
CA VAL A 99 -1.59 -4.11 8.07
C VAL A 99 -1.68 -5.63 8.02
N TYR A 100 -0.56 -6.27 7.70
CA TYR A 100 -0.43 -7.73 7.70
C TYR A 100 0.76 -8.14 8.56
N THR A 101 0.58 -9.15 9.41
CA THR A 101 1.59 -9.63 10.36
C THR A 101 1.78 -11.14 10.24
N GLY A 102 3.04 -11.60 10.31
CA GLY A 102 3.43 -13.01 10.33
C GLY A 102 4.53 -13.34 11.34
#